data_AF-A0A2T5VEB3-F1
#
_entry.id   AF-A0A2T5VEB3-F1
#
_cell.length_a   1.000
_cell.length_b   1.000
_cell.length_c   1.000
_cell.angle_alpha   90.00
_cell.angle_beta   90.00
_cell.angle_gamma   90.00
#
_symmetry.space_group_name_H-M   'P 1'
#
loop_
_entity.id
_entity.type
_entity.pdbx_description
1 polymer ?
#
loop_
_entity_poly.entity_id
_entity_poly.type
_entity_poly.pdbx_seq_one_letter_code
_entity_poly.pdbx_strand_id
1 'polypeptide(L)'
;MVVSEKPKTRKPGTPKPPEEYTDGFLTFWNAFPPQQGGSKEQAFKNWWRAIHAGFSEQEILAGAKAYAEECCGREPRFIKRASNWITDRRWQDYAGLAPKPEVAAVTLNGRTYTAQSIKRVVFEALTGVRSWPADKLGPEPGKPGCAIPPELVAEVRSIIAERSKPKSEIIPFQPRMIA
;
A
#
# COMPACT_ATOMS: atom_id res chain seq x y z
N MET A 1 42.33 23.68 1.35
CA MET A 1 41.41 22.61 0.95
C MET A 1 40.05 22.91 1.58
N VAL A 2 39.09 23.45 0.82
CA VAL A 2 37.72 23.67 1.32
C VAL A 2 36.79 22.87 0.43
N VAL A 3 36.21 21.83 1.03
CA VAL A 3 35.40 20.80 0.38
C VAL A 3 34.14 21.44 -0.19
N SER A 4 33.94 21.29 -1.49
CA SER A 4 32.73 21.72 -2.20
C SER A 4 31.53 20.89 -1.80
N GLU A 5 30.69 21.40 -0.91
CA GLU A 5 29.36 20.85 -0.66
C GLU A 5 28.42 21.22 -1.81
N LYS A 6 28.14 20.26 -2.71
CA LYS A 6 27.22 20.44 -3.83
C LYS A 6 25.77 20.54 -3.34
N PRO A 7 25.00 21.56 -3.74
CA PRO A 7 23.60 21.73 -3.33
C PRO A 7 22.71 20.72 -4.07
N LYS A 8 21.92 19.92 -3.34
CA LYS A 8 20.98 18.96 -3.94
C LYS A 8 19.65 19.66 -4.29
N THR A 9 19.43 19.81 -5.60
CA THR A 9 18.24 20.33 -6.26
C THR A 9 16.95 19.64 -5.80
N ARG A 10 15.95 20.41 -5.36
CA ARG A 10 14.60 19.94 -5.02
C ARG A 10 13.72 19.95 -6.28
N LYS A 11 13.15 18.80 -6.66
CA LYS A 11 12.09 18.70 -7.70
C LYS A 11 10.69 18.94 -7.07
N PRO A 12 9.70 19.47 -7.82
CA PRO A 12 8.44 19.93 -7.26
C PRO A 12 7.44 18.79 -7.00
N GLY A 13 6.74 18.88 -5.86
CA GLY A 13 5.31 18.54 -5.77
C GLY A 13 4.87 17.08 -5.63
N THR A 14 5.55 16.23 -4.85
CA THR A 14 4.90 14.99 -4.38
C THR A 14 4.00 15.29 -3.17
N PRO A 15 2.77 14.73 -3.12
CA PRO A 15 1.88 14.86 -1.97
C PRO A 15 2.60 14.50 -0.67
N LYS A 16 2.37 15.31 0.37
CA LYS A 16 3.03 15.15 1.67
C LYS A 16 2.55 13.83 2.30
N PRO A 17 3.46 13.02 2.87
CA PRO A 17 3.04 11.93 3.72
C PRO A 17 2.26 12.47 4.91
N PRO A 18 1.32 11.69 5.47
CA PRO A 18 0.69 12.03 6.73
C PRO A 18 1.74 12.22 7.84
N GLU A 19 1.42 13.04 8.84
CA GLU A 19 2.29 13.23 10.02
C GLU A 19 2.38 11.97 10.88
N GLU A 20 1.37 11.09 10.80
CA GLU A 20 1.33 9.84 11.54
C GLU A 20 1.88 8.65 10.74
N TYR A 21 2.66 7.81 11.43
CA TYR A 21 3.15 6.55 10.90
C TYR A 21 2.02 5.52 10.86
N THR A 22 1.83 4.88 9.72
CA THR A 22 0.88 3.75 9.60
C THR A 22 1.41 2.52 10.33
N ASP A 23 0.50 1.71 10.87
CA ASP A 23 0.83 0.50 11.64
C ASP A 23 1.73 -0.47 10.85
N GLY A 24 1.45 -0.69 9.57
CA GLY A 24 2.30 -1.59 8.80
C GLY A 24 3.62 -0.96 8.33
N PHE A 25 3.79 0.37 8.34
CA PHE A 25 5.13 0.97 8.26
C PHE A 25 5.92 0.73 9.54
N LEU A 26 5.29 0.82 10.71
CA LEU A 26 5.95 0.49 11.99
C LEU A 26 6.36 -0.99 12.01
N THR A 27 5.50 -1.87 11.50
CA THR A 27 5.80 -3.30 11.32
C THR A 27 7.00 -3.51 10.39
N PHE A 28 7.04 -2.82 9.25
CA PHE A 28 8.22 -2.80 8.36
C PHE A 28 9.47 -2.30 9.07
N TRP A 29 9.37 -1.18 9.81
CA TRP A 29 10.51 -0.57 10.48
C TRP A 29 11.09 -1.45 11.58
N ASN A 30 10.23 -2.18 12.30
CA ASN A 30 10.65 -3.12 13.33
C ASN A 30 11.30 -4.39 12.73
N ALA A 31 10.81 -4.84 11.57
CA ALA A 31 11.37 -6.00 10.86
C ALA A 31 12.66 -5.69 10.09
N PHE A 32 12.89 -4.44 9.71
CA PHE A 32 14.08 -4.05 8.95
C PHE A 32 15.34 -4.11 9.84
N PRO A 33 16.49 -4.58 9.32
CA PRO A 33 17.68 -4.74 10.14
C PRO A 33 18.23 -3.39 10.66
N PRO A 34 18.86 -3.37 11.85
CA PRO A 34 19.35 -2.14 12.46
C PRO A 34 20.45 -1.50 11.59
N GLN A 35 20.26 -0.24 11.23
CA GLN A 35 21.13 0.49 10.30
C GLN A 35 21.75 1.73 10.96
N GLN A 36 22.95 2.12 10.53
CA GLN A 36 23.57 3.35 11.02
C GLN A 36 23.09 4.59 10.23
N GLY A 37 22.54 5.58 10.94
CA GLY A 37 22.14 6.87 10.36
C GLY A 37 20.91 6.82 9.43
N GLY A 38 20.01 5.86 9.65
CA GLY A 38 18.76 5.76 8.92
C GLY A 38 17.68 6.70 9.47
N SER A 39 17.13 7.59 8.63
CA SER A 39 16.02 8.46 9.03
C SER A 39 14.67 7.78 8.80
N LYS A 40 13.93 7.50 9.88
CA LYS A 40 12.58 6.92 9.84
C LYS A 40 11.62 7.72 8.96
N GLU A 41 11.69 9.05 9.03
CA GLU A 41 10.87 9.97 8.23
C GLU A 41 11.11 9.84 6.71
N GLN A 42 12.37 9.68 6.30
CA GLN A 42 12.71 9.53 4.88
C GLN A 42 12.30 8.14 4.36
N ALA A 43 12.46 7.11 5.20
CA ALA A 43 11.96 5.78 4.88
C ALA A 43 10.43 5.79 4.73
N PHE A 44 9.71 6.47 5.62
CA PHE A 44 8.25 6.60 5.54
C PHE A 44 7.80 7.32 4.27
N LYS A 45 8.45 8.43 3.90
CA LYS A 45 8.20 9.13 2.62
C LYS A 45 8.33 8.21 1.42
N ASN A 46 9.40 7.42 1.38
CA ASN A 46 9.63 6.50 0.26
C ASN A 46 8.67 5.30 0.29
N TRP A 47 8.37 4.78 1.47
CA TRP A 47 7.40 3.72 1.69
C TRP A 47 6.02 4.15 1.20
N TRP A 48 5.56 5.33 1.63
CA TRP A 48 4.28 5.91 1.21
C TRP A 48 4.20 6.08 -0.30
N ARG A 49 5.28 6.55 -0.94
CA ARG A 49 5.36 6.64 -2.41
C ARG A 49 5.28 5.28 -3.10
N ALA A 50 5.84 4.22 -2.51
CA ALA A 50 5.73 2.87 -3.04
C ALA A 50 4.29 2.35 -2.95
N ILE A 51 3.61 2.56 -1.82
CA ILE A 51 2.20 2.19 -1.67
C ILE A 51 1.32 2.95 -2.68
N HIS A 52 1.54 4.25 -2.85
CA HIS A 52 0.83 5.08 -3.85
C HIS A 52 1.15 4.70 -5.30
N ALA A 53 2.32 4.13 -5.56
CA ALA A 53 2.66 3.56 -6.87
C ALA A 53 1.96 2.22 -7.14
N GLY A 54 1.23 1.67 -6.16
CA GLY A 54 0.46 0.43 -6.30
C GLY A 54 1.16 -0.82 -5.78
N PHE A 55 2.27 -0.70 -5.04
CA PHE A 55 2.92 -1.84 -4.38
C PHE A 55 2.22 -2.19 -3.07
N SER A 56 2.18 -3.48 -2.73
CA SER A 56 1.57 -3.91 -1.46
C SER A 56 2.55 -3.78 -0.30
N GLU A 57 2.05 -3.31 0.84
CA GLU A 57 2.81 -3.23 2.09
C GLU A 57 3.39 -4.59 2.50
N GLN A 58 2.62 -5.66 2.30
CA GLN A 58 3.04 -7.02 2.60
C GLN A 58 4.25 -7.47 1.77
N GLU A 59 4.34 -7.07 0.50
CA GLU A 59 5.48 -7.38 -0.37
C GLU A 59 6.75 -6.68 0.13
N ILE A 60 6.62 -5.41 0.51
CA ILE A 60 7.72 -4.61 1.04
C ILE A 60 8.19 -5.19 2.39
N LEU A 61 7.25 -5.54 3.27
CA LEU A 61 7.53 -6.14 4.58
C LEU A 61 8.20 -7.51 4.45
N ALA A 62 7.71 -8.36 3.55
CA ALA A 62 8.31 -9.67 3.31
C ALA A 62 9.76 -9.55 2.83
N GLY A 63 10.01 -8.67 1.86
CA GLY A 63 11.37 -8.42 1.40
C GLY A 63 12.26 -7.84 2.49
N ALA A 64 11.71 -7.02 3.39
CA ALA A 64 12.45 -6.47 4.52
C ALA A 64 12.89 -7.55 5.51
N LYS A 65 12.00 -8.51 5.81
CA LYS A 65 12.31 -9.66 6.66
C LYS A 65 13.40 -10.54 6.05
N ALA A 66 13.28 -10.88 4.77
CA ALA A 66 14.31 -11.67 4.07
C ALA A 66 15.66 -10.95 4.02
N TYR A 67 15.63 -9.63 3.82
CA TYR A 67 16.83 -8.81 3.87
C TYR A 67 17.44 -8.72 5.28
N ALA A 68 16.62 -8.75 6.33
CA ALA A 68 17.09 -8.81 7.71
C ALA A 68 17.84 -10.12 7.99
N GLU A 69 17.32 -11.25 7.50
CA GLU A 69 17.97 -12.56 7.59
C GLU A 69 19.31 -12.57 6.83
N GLU A 70 19.37 -12.00 5.62
CA GLU A 70 20.64 -11.89 4.87
C GLU A 70 21.66 -10.98 5.60
N CYS A 71 21.17 -9.95 6.29
CA CYS A 71 22.00 -9.04 7.08
C CYS A 71 22.33 -9.59 8.47
N CYS A 72 21.82 -10.76 8.86
CA CYS A 72 22.14 -11.38 10.14
C CYS A 72 23.65 -11.66 10.19
N GLY A 73 24.34 -11.03 11.15
CA GLY A 73 25.80 -11.10 11.29
C GLY A 73 26.59 -10.06 10.48
N ARG A 74 25.95 -9.17 9.70
CA ARG A 74 26.62 -8.02 9.06
C ARG A 74 26.66 -6.81 10.00
N GLU A 75 27.73 -6.02 9.94
CA GLU A 75 27.82 -4.80 10.73
C GLU A 75 26.83 -3.72 10.23
N PRO A 76 26.19 -2.94 11.13
CA PRO A 76 25.22 -1.90 10.79
C PRO A 76 25.70 -0.82 9.80
N ARG A 77 27.02 -0.64 9.66
CA ARG A 77 27.63 0.27 8.68
C ARG A 77 27.53 -0.22 7.23
N PHE A 78 27.45 -1.53 7.02
CA PHE A 78 27.27 -2.16 5.70
C PHE A 78 25.81 -2.41 5.36
N ILE A 79 24.91 -2.22 6.34
CA ILE A 79 23.47 -2.36 6.14
C ILE A 79 22.96 -1.14 5.37
N LYS A 80 22.42 -1.40 4.18
CA LYS A 80 21.85 -0.36 3.33
C LYS A 80 20.74 0.39 4.05
N ARG A 81 20.70 1.71 3.85
CA ARG A 81 19.68 2.56 4.47
C ARG A 81 18.27 2.17 3.97
N ALA A 82 17.30 2.06 4.87
CA ALA A 82 15.92 1.68 4.54
C ALA A 82 15.31 2.61 3.47
N SER A 83 15.57 3.92 3.52
CA SER A 83 15.09 4.87 2.51
C SER A 83 15.61 4.54 1.09
N ASN A 84 16.89 4.21 0.96
CA ASN A 84 17.49 3.82 -0.32
C ASN A 84 17.05 2.41 -0.74
N TRP A 85 16.96 1.48 0.22
CA TRP A 85 16.47 0.13 -0.02
C TRP A 85 15.05 0.13 -0.61
N ILE A 86 14.17 1.00 -0.11
CA ILE A 86 12.83 1.20 -0.65
C ILE A 86 12.89 1.91 -2.03
N THR A 87 13.70 2.95 -2.17
CA THR A 87 13.80 3.68 -3.46
C THR A 87 14.26 2.77 -4.60
N ASP A 88 15.21 1.89 -4.30
CA ASP A 88 15.78 0.92 -5.24
C ASP A 88 14.89 -0.31 -5.45
N ARG A 89 13.70 -0.34 -4.82
CA ARG A 89 12.74 -1.44 -4.88
C ARG A 89 13.33 -2.80 -4.57
N ARG A 90 14.26 -2.84 -3.62
CA ARG A 90 15.05 -4.05 -3.36
C ARG A 90 14.22 -5.20 -2.81
N TRP A 91 13.03 -4.94 -2.25
CA TRP A 91 12.05 -5.97 -1.90
C TRP A 91 11.64 -6.85 -3.09
N GLN A 92 11.70 -6.34 -4.32
CA GLN A 92 11.33 -7.09 -5.52
C GLN A 92 12.29 -8.25 -5.80
N ASP A 93 13.57 -8.12 -5.41
CA ASP A 93 14.57 -9.19 -5.47
C ASP A 93 14.17 -10.38 -4.58
N TYR A 94 13.46 -10.08 -3.49
CA TYR A 94 12.95 -11.04 -2.51
C TYR A 94 11.46 -11.39 -2.73
N ALA A 95 10.86 -10.97 -3.84
CA ALA A 95 9.42 -11.14 -4.10
C ALA A 95 8.96 -12.62 -4.18
N GLY A 96 9.89 -13.57 -4.36
CA GLY A 96 9.60 -15.01 -4.29
C GLY A 96 9.45 -15.58 -2.87
N LEU A 97 9.81 -14.81 -1.83
CA LEU A 97 9.81 -15.23 -0.43
C LEU A 97 8.67 -14.59 0.38
N ALA A 98 7.89 -13.70 -0.24
CA ALA A 98 6.71 -13.18 0.42
C ALA A 98 5.73 -14.32 0.67
N PRO A 99 5.13 -14.42 1.88
CA PRO A 99 3.87 -15.13 2.00
C PRO A 99 2.90 -14.37 1.10
N LYS A 100 2.78 -14.84 -0.15
CA LYS A 100 1.61 -14.57 -0.98
C LYS A 100 0.43 -14.87 -0.06
N PRO A 101 -0.58 -14.01 0.04
CA PRO A 101 -1.75 -14.32 0.87
C PRO A 101 -2.42 -15.57 0.28
N GLU A 102 -1.94 -16.73 0.70
CA GLU A 102 -2.27 -18.05 0.18
C GLU A 102 -3.72 -18.41 0.52
N VAL A 103 -4.30 -17.72 1.50
CA VAL A 103 -5.65 -17.95 2.01
C VAL A 103 -6.77 -17.25 1.22
N ALA A 104 -6.50 -16.50 0.15
CA ALA A 104 -7.55 -15.76 -0.55
C ALA A 104 -7.40 -15.73 -2.09
N ALA A 105 -6.84 -16.79 -2.66
CA ALA A 105 -6.91 -17.00 -4.11
C ALA A 105 -8.29 -17.55 -4.48
N VAL A 106 -9.10 -16.75 -5.16
CA VAL A 106 -10.42 -17.14 -5.68
C VAL A 106 -10.22 -17.65 -7.10
N THR A 107 -10.62 -18.90 -7.35
CA THR A 107 -10.63 -19.45 -8.71
C THR A 107 -11.97 -19.17 -9.38
N LEU A 108 -11.95 -18.44 -10.50
CA LEU A 108 -13.12 -18.08 -11.29
C LEU A 108 -12.87 -18.46 -12.74
N ASN A 109 -13.78 -19.22 -13.37
CA ASN A 109 -13.68 -19.65 -14.76
C ASN A 109 -12.29 -20.20 -15.16
N GLY A 110 -11.70 -21.04 -14.30
CA GLY A 110 -10.38 -21.64 -14.54
C GLY A 110 -9.18 -20.70 -14.34
N ARG A 111 -9.40 -19.48 -13.83
CA ARG A 111 -8.34 -18.51 -13.51
C ARG A 111 -8.31 -18.23 -12.02
N THR A 112 -7.12 -18.21 -11.45
CA THR A 112 -6.89 -17.83 -10.05
C THR A 112 -6.67 -16.34 -9.93
N TYR A 113 -7.44 -15.70 -9.07
CA TYR A 113 -7.38 -14.29 -8.76
C TYR A 113 -7.12 -14.07 -7.27
N THR A 114 -6.41 -13.00 -6.92
CA THR A 114 -6.34 -12.60 -5.51
C THR A 114 -7.63 -11.89 -5.12
N ALA A 115 -8.07 -12.03 -3.86
CA ALA A 115 -9.23 -11.30 -3.34
C ALA A 115 -9.13 -9.79 -3.59
N GLN A 116 -7.94 -9.20 -3.49
CA GLN A 116 -7.73 -7.77 -3.74
C GLN A 116 -7.91 -7.39 -5.22
N SER A 117 -7.49 -8.26 -6.15
CA SER A 117 -7.74 -8.06 -7.59
C SER A 117 -9.23 -8.14 -7.90
N ILE A 118 -9.94 -9.09 -7.29
CA ILE A 118 -11.39 -9.23 -7.41
C ILE A 118 -12.12 -8.01 -6.85
N LYS A 119 -11.79 -7.59 -5.62
CA LYS A 119 -12.37 -6.39 -5.00
C LYS A 119 -12.19 -5.14 -5.87
N ARG A 120 -11.01 -4.99 -6.47
CA ARG A 120 -10.73 -3.88 -7.40
C ARG A 120 -11.64 -3.90 -8.62
N VAL A 121 -11.77 -5.03 -9.30
CA VAL A 121 -12.63 -5.14 -10.50
C VAL A 121 -14.10 -4.90 -10.14
N VAL A 122 -14.55 -5.44 -9.00
CA VAL A 122 -15.91 -5.20 -8.50
C VAL A 122 -16.13 -3.71 -8.18
N PHE A 123 -15.15 -3.05 -7.56
CA PHE A 123 -15.22 -1.61 -7.27
C PHE A 123 -15.31 -0.79 -8.56
N GLU A 124 -14.42 -1.03 -9.53
CA GLU A 124 -14.39 -0.32 -10.81
C GLU A 124 -15.71 -0.50 -11.58
N ALA A 125 -16.33 -1.67 -11.51
CA ALA A 125 -17.60 -1.92 -12.17
C ALA A 125 -18.80 -1.29 -11.44
N LEU A 126 -18.87 -1.39 -10.11
CA LEU A 126 -19.95 -0.78 -9.33
C LEU A 126 -19.89 0.76 -9.33
N THR A 127 -18.69 1.33 -9.50
CA THR A 127 -18.50 2.79 -9.63
C THR A 127 -18.61 3.30 -11.07
N GLY A 128 -18.83 2.42 -12.04
CA GLY A 128 -18.96 2.77 -13.46
C GLY A 128 -17.64 3.17 -14.14
N VAL A 129 -16.50 3.01 -13.48
CA VAL A 129 -15.16 3.30 -14.02
C VAL A 129 -14.80 2.33 -15.15
N ARG A 130 -15.32 1.10 -15.11
CA ARG A 130 -15.05 0.05 -16.10
C ARG A 130 -16.28 -0.84 -16.32
N SER A 131 -16.50 -1.32 -17.54
CA SER A 131 -17.51 -2.34 -17.82
C SER A 131 -17.20 -3.67 -17.13
N TRP A 132 -18.24 -4.34 -16.62
CA TRP A 132 -18.12 -5.64 -15.95
C TRP A 132 -17.58 -6.73 -16.89
N PRO A 133 -16.48 -7.42 -16.56
CA PRO A 133 -15.91 -8.46 -17.42
C PRO A 133 -16.63 -9.81 -17.22
N ALA A 134 -17.83 -9.93 -17.79
CA ALA A 134 -18.68 -11.12 -17.64
C ALA A 134 -18.03 -12.43 -18.13
N ASP A 135 -17.21 -12.34 -19.18
CA ASP A 135 -16.40 -13.44 -19.73
C ASP A 135 -15.47 -14.08 -18.68
N LYS A 136 -14.87 -13.25 -17.81
CA LYS A 136 -13.81 -13.68 -16.88
C LYS A 136 -14.34 -13.96 -15.48
N LEU A 137 -15.33 -13.20 -15.04
CA LEU A 137 -15.81 -13.20 -13.65
C LEU A 137 -17.25 -13.72 -13.50
N GLY A 138 -17.88 -14.16 -14.60
CA GLY A 138 -19.27 -14.60 -14.60
C GLY A 138 -20.26 -13.43 -14.54
N PRO A 139 -21.55 -13.69 -14.27
CA PRO A 139 -22.57 -12.65 -14.27
C PRO A 139 -22.35 -11.62 -13.15
N GLU A 140 -22.89 -10.42 -13.38
CA GLU A 140 -22.73 -9.24 -12.53
C GLU A 140 -23.15 -9.45 -11.07
N PRO A 141 -22.56 -8.68 -10.14
CA PRO A 141 -22.79 -8.83 -8.71
C PRO A 141 -24.22 -8.37 -8.37
N GLY A 142 -25.12 -9.33 -8.14
CA GLY A 142 -26.55 -9.11 -7.94
C GLY A 142 -27.46 -9.88 -8.89
N LYS A 143 -26.92 -10.55 -9.91
CA LYS A 143 -27.65 -11.52 -10.74
C LYS A 143 -27.45 -12.95 -10.23
N PRO A 144 -28.43 -13.85 -10.41
CA PRO A 144 -28.26 -15.25 -10.07
C PRO A 144 -27.08 -15.85 -10.85
N GLY A 145 -26.18 -16.55 -10.16
CA GLY A 145 -25.00 -17.20 -10.75
C GLY A 145 -23.69 -16.42 -10.66
N CYS A 146 -23.60 -15.33 -9.87
CA CYS A 146 -22.35 -14.60 -9.66
C CYS A 146 -21.25 -15.54 -9.12
N ALA A 147 -20.16 -15.70 -9.89
CA ALA A 147 -19.06 -16.59 -9.52
C ALA A 147 -18.19 -16.03 -8.38
N ILE A 148 -18.27 -14.72 -8.14
CA ILE A 148 -17.50 -14.04 -7.09
C ILE A 148 -18.15 -14.31 -5.72
N PRO A 149 -17.35 -14.66 -4.69
CA PRO A 149 -17.85 -14.81 -3.32
C PRO A 149 -18.66 -13.59 -2.87
N PRO A 150 -19.88 -13.78 -2.33
CA PRO A 150 -20.76 -12.68 -1.92
C PRO A 150 -20.11 -11.79 -0.85
N GLU A 151 -19.26 -12.36 0.00
CA GLU A 151 -18.45 -11.67 1.01
C GLU A 151 -17.62 -10.51 0.41
N LEU A 152 -16.95 -10.77 -0.72
CA LEU A 152 -16.09 -9.79 -1.37
C LEU A 152 -16.90 -8.66 -2.02
N VAL A 153 -18.06 -9.01 -2.58
CA VAL A 153 -18.99 -8.03 -3.16
C VAL A 153 -19.57 -7.14 -2.08
N ALA A 154 -19.96 -7.72 -0.94
CA ALA A 154 -20.47 -6.97 0.22
C ALA A 154 -19.42 -6.02 0.78
N GLU A 155 -18.17 -6.46 0.93
CA GLU A 155 -17.08 -5.61 1.41
C GLU A 155 -16.84 -4.40 0.50
N VAL A 156 -16.84 -4.61 -0.82
CA VAL A 156 -16.68 -3.51 -1.78
C VAL A 156 -17.86 -2.55 -1.74
N ARG A 157 -19.09 -3.06 -1.63
CA ARG A 157 -20.28 -2.21 -1.45
C ARG A 157 -20.19 -1.37 -0.17
N SER A 158 -19.70 -1.94 0.93
CA SER A 158 -19.44 -1.20 2.18
C SER A 158 -18.38 -0.11 2.00
N ILE A 159 -17.28 -0.39 1.26
CA ILE A 159 -16.24 0.61 0.96
C ILE A 159 -16.80 1.77 0.12
N ILE A 160 -17.65 1.47 -0.88
CA ILE A 160 -18.30 2.49 -1.71
C ILE A 160 -19.27 3.31 -0.86
N ALA A 161 -20.08 2.66 -0.02
CA ALA A 161 -21.03 3.33 0.87
C ALA A 161 -20.33 4.26 1.87
N GLU A 162 -19.22 3.82 2.47
CA GLU A 162 -18.42 4.64 3.39
C GLU A 162 -17.84 5.87 2.68
N ARG A 163 -17.29 5.71 1.48
CA ARG A 163 -16.75 6.81 0.68
C ARG A 163 -17.82 7.76 0.14
N SER A 164 -19.06 7.30 0.03
CA SER A 164 -20.20 8.09 -0.41
C SER A 164 -20.87 8.86 0.73
N LYS A 165 -20.49 8.64 2.00
CA LYS A 165 -21.00 9.46 3.11
C LYS A 165 -20.60 10.93 2.88
N PRO A 166 -21.56 11.86 2.84
CA PRO A 166 -21.23 13.26 2.66
C PRO A 166 -20.45 13.77 3.88
N LYS A 167 -19.34 14.47 3.63
CA LYS A 167 -18.56 15.24 4.60
C LYS A 167 -19.34 16.48 5.07
N SER A 168 -20.61 16.32 5.46
CA SER A 168 -21.53 17.40 5.83
C SER A 168 -21.93 17.38 7.30
N GLU A 169 -21.33 16.51 8.12
CA GLU A 169 -21.49 16.54 9.58
C GLU A 169 -20.29 17.17 10.30
N ILE A 170 -19.60 18.09 9.61
CA ILE A 170 -18.68 19.04 10.24
C ILE A 170 -19.54 20.18 10.79
N ILE A 171 -19.95 20.01 12.05
CA ILE A 171 -20.22 20.99 13.11
C ILE A 171 -20.56 22.41 12.63
N PRO A 172 -21.75 22.97 12.93
CA PRO A 172 -22.08 24.34 12.59
C PRO A 172 -21.08 25.31 13.24
N PHE A 173 -20.40 26.07 12.39
CA PHE A 173 -19.55 27.20 12.75
C PHE A 173 -20.40 28.22 13.52
N GLN A 174 -20.31 28.19 14.86
CA GLN A 174 -20.96 29.17 15.71
C GLN A 174 -20.34 30.55 15.42
N PRO A 175 -21.10 31.56 14.95
CA PRO A 175 -20.56 32.90 14.79
C PRO A 175 -20.31 33.47 16.18
N ARG A 176 -19.04 33.71 16.51
CA ARG A 176 -18.62 34.38 17.73
C ARG A 176 -19.12 35.82 17.65
N MET A 177 -20.25 36.13 18.30
CA MET A 177 -20.70 37.51 18.52
C MET A 177 -19.59 38.25 19.25
N ILE A 178 -19.09 39.30 18.62
CA ILE A 178 -18.17 40.28 19.21
C ILE A 178 -19.09 41.31 19.87
N ALA A 179 -19.03 41.39 21.20
CA ALA A 179 -19.64 42.45 22.00
C ALA A 179 -18.52 43.30 22.61
#